data_AF-A0A8C2KD67-F1
#
_entry.id   AF-A0A8C2KD67-F1
#
_cell.length_a   1.000
_cell.length_b   1.000
_cell.length_c   1.000
_cell.angle_alpha   90.00
_cell.angle_beta   90.00
_cell.angle_gamma   90.00
#
_symmetry.space_group_name_H-M   'P 1'
#
loop_
_entity.id
_entity.type
_entity.pdbx_description
1 polymer ?
#
loop_
_entity_poly.entity_id
_entity_poly.type
_entity_poly.pdbx_seq_one_letter_code
_entity_poly.pdbx_strand_id
1 'polypeptide(L)'
;MEGVVAVAVHTEILNGLNPGNGIKDNGNLNGNPYLKSVPISALKQNGLLQSLAAGGNQTKTEEVSLEVERAREEWDALESIQPVLAEDLTPSPLISFNEALQHFQTTDLGDLLKNIQPTIRRTGLAAITHFLFGPPRLHKDLVEERDLVFAIAQCSLDNGQSVHMRVLQTIYRKLTCTRADCPRFGPHWENVGFQGSDPATDLRGTGFLGLMHTLYFVMDPEILPLAREIYKLSQHPVQNFPFCVMSINMTRIALHALREEVLSKECNRRQQVVAVLNDFYVATFLHLYQLWKSQQKTISDSGHVLKEVELFAKKNPKQILKRLEGYLKEKRAGTGHRTSPDTLSHSNPSPGDTGSQAGSQGGKEGKEMNFTGVCELPPEMEGEARLI
;
A
#
# COMPACT_ATOMS: atom_id res chain seq x y z
N MET A 1 43.15 7.75 30.17
CA MET A 1 44.00 6.84 29.38
C MET A 1 43.10 6.26 28.31
N GLU A 2 43.00 7.00 27.21
CA GLU A 2 43.51 6.62 25.87
C GLU A 2 42.41 5.85 25.13
N GLY A 3 41.81 6.28 24.02
CA GLY A 3 42.14 7.37 23.09
C GLY A 3 42.52 6.79 21.73
N VAL A 4 41.68 7.12 20.72
CA VAL A 4 42.03 7.29 19.28
C VAL A 4 42.35 5.95 18.55
N VAL A 5 42.12 5.69 17.25
CA VAL A 5 42.15 6.54 16.06
C VAL A 5 41.40 5.89 14.88
N ALA A 6 40.65 6.71 14.16
CA ALA A 6 40.21 6.49 12.78
C ALA A 6 41.38 6.72 11.81
N VAL A 7 41.64 5.80 10.89
CA VAL A 7 42.62 6.01 9.81
C VAL A 7 41.90 6.44 8.54
N ALA A 8 41.93 7.75 8.29
CA ALA A 8 41.84 8.33 6.96
C ALA A 8 43.22 8.22 6.31
N VAL A 9 43.29 7.82 5.03
CA VAL A 9 44.48 8.01 4.21
C VAL A 9 44.16 9.08 3.17
N HIS A 10 44.80 10.22 3.37
CA HIS A 10 44.95 11.32 2.44
C HIS A 10 46.31 11.14 1.76
N THR A 11 46.40 11.32 0.44
CA THR A 11 47.69 11.60 -0.21
C THR A 11 47.51 12.75 -1.19
N GLU A 12 48.50 13.63 -1.18
CA GLU A 12 48.49 15.02 -1.59
C GLU A 12 48.62 15.29 -3.10
N ILE A 13 48.32 16.56 -3.38
CA ILE A 13 48.38 17.34 -4.61
C ILE A 13 49.82 17.59 -5.08
N LEU A 14 50.03 17.74 -6.40
CA LEU A 14 51.04 18.66 -6.93
C LEU A 14 50.62 19.32 -8.26
N ASN A 15 50.22 20.58 -8.12
CA ASN A 15 50.30 21.76 -8.99
C ASN A 15 50.67 21.64 -10.50
N GLY A 16 49.88 22.33 -11.33
CA GLY A 16 50.39 23.55 -11.98
C GLY A 16 49.99 23.83 -13.42
N LEU A 17 49.51 25.07 -13.63
CA LEU A 17 49.56 25.94 -14.83
C LEU A 17 48.32 26.04 -15.73
N ASN A 18 47.70 27.23 -15.65
CA ASN A 18 46.92 27.92 -16.69
C ASN A 18 47.60 29.31 -16.87
N PRO A 19 47.60 29.95 -18.05
CA PRO A 19 46.53 30.91 -18.41
C PRO A 19 46.20 30.88 -19.93
N GLY A 20 44.99 31.13 -20.43
CA GLY A 20 44.21 32.35 -20.31
C GLY A 20 44.17 33.08 -21.67
N ASN A 21 42.99 33.25 -22.27
CA ASN A 21 42.65 34.42 -23.08
C ASN A 21 41.16 34.42 -23.44
N GLY A 22 40.49 35.52 -23.13
CA GLY A 22 39.10 35.78 -23.52
C GLY A 22 39.03 36.68 -24.74
N ILE A 23 37.98 36.50 -25.56
CA ILE A 23 37.45 37.51 -26.48
C ILE A 23 35.92 37.35 -26.47
N LYS A 24 35.21 38.47 -26.24
CA LYS A 24 33.77 38.66 -26.44
C LYS A 24 33.52 38.98 -27.90
N ASP A 25 32.44 38.47 -28.51
CA ASP A 25 31.43 39.34 -29.15
C ASP A 25 30.15 38.59 -29.57
N ASN A 26 29.07 39.37 -29.61
CA ASN A 26 27.65 39.03 -29.74
C ASN A 26 27.22 38.37 -31.07
N GLY A 27 26.13 37.58 -31.02
CA GLY A 27 25.35 37.22 -32.20
C GLY A 27 24.20 36.25 -31.92
N ASN A 28 22.98 36.77 -31.88
CA ASN A 28 21.70 36.10 -31.61
C ASN A 28 21.30 35.12 -32.74
N LEU A 29 20.61 34.01 -32.41
CA LEU A 29 19.50 33.33 -33.15
C LEU A 29 19.56 31.79 -33.14
N ASN A 30 18.55 31.21 -32.45
CA ASN A 30 17.72 30.05 -32.80
C ASN A 30 18.31 28.79 -33.45
N GLY A 31 18.08 27.67 -32.76
CA GLY A 31 18.02 26.33 -33.32
C GLY A 31 19.01 25.40 -32.66
N ASN A 32 18.52 24.30 -32.08
CA ASN A 32 19.34 23.20 -31.56
C ASN A 32 19.49 22.14 -32.67
N PRO A 33 20.66 22.05 -33.33
CA PRO A 33 21.04 20.84 -34.03
C PRO A 33 22.32 20.24 -33.45
N TYR A 34 22.44 18.92 -33.57
CA TYR A 34 23.66 18.11 -33.55
C TYR A 34 23.86 17.12 -32.39
N LEU A 35 23.12 16.00 -32.44
CA LEU A 35 23.82 14.70 -32.51
C LEU A 35 24.35 14.56 -33.94
N LYS A 36 25.62 14.90 -34.15
CA LYS A 36 26.32 14.66 -35.42
C LYS A 36 27.04 13.32 -35.30
N SER A 37 26.58 12.32 -36.03
CA SER A 37 27.34 11.09 -36.24
C SER A 37 28.64 11.44 -36.96
N VAL A 38 29.76 10.96 -36.43
CA VAL A 38 31.07 11.15 -37.03
C VAL A 38 31.23 10.13 -38.18
N PRO A 39 31.52 10.54 -39.41
CA PRO A 39 31.79 9.61 -40.50
C PRO A 39 33.07 8.81 -40.22
N ILE A 40 33.06 7.51 -40.53
CA ILE A 40 34.19 6.58 -40.33
C ILE A 40 35.49 7.10 -40.98
N SER A 41 35.39 7.96 -42.01
CA SER A 41 36.54 8.61 -42.64
C SER A 41 37.33 9.55 -41.73
N ALA A 42 36.72 10.13 -40.69
CA ALA A 42 37.41 11.01 -39.74
C ALA A 42 38.30 10.25 -38.73
N LEU A 43 38.04 8.96 -38.50
CA LEU A 43 38.88 8.09 -37.66
C LEU A 43 40.17 7.65 -38.37
N LYS A 44 40.26 7.83 -39.69
CA LYS A 44 41.41 7.43 -40.50
C LYS A 44 42.56 8.47 -40.47
N GLN A 45 42.27 9.72 -40.14
CA GLN A 45 43.26 10.81 -40.16
C GLN A 45 44.05 10.98 -38.85
N ASN A 46 43.56 10.44 -37.73
CA ASN A 46 44.15 10.68 -36.41
C ASN A 46 45.10 9.57 -35.92
N GLY A 47 45.52 8.63 -36.77
CA GLY A 47 46.42 7.54 -36.38
C GLY A 47 45.87 6.57 -35.31
N LEU A 48 44.67 6.82 -34.79
CA LEU A 48 44.04 6.09 -33.68
C LEU A 48 43.73 4.62 -34.04
N LEU A 49 43.51 4.33 -35.33
CA LEU A 49 43.33 2.95 -35.82
C LEU A 49 44.65 2.17 -35.89
N GLN A 50 45.79 2.85 -36.07
CA GLN A 50 47.11 2.20 -36.09
C GLN A 50 47.65 1.94 -34.67
N SER A 51 47.28 2.77 -33.69
CA SER A 51 47.56 2.49 -32.27
C SER A 51 46.72 1.36 -31.69
N LEU A 52 45.56 1.05 -32.28
CA LEU A 52 44.71 -0.09 -31.89
C LEU A 52 45.13 -1.40 -32.58
N ALA A 53 45.81 -1.34 -33.72
CA ALA A 53 46.29 -2.51 -34.47
C ALA A 53 47.71 -2.96 -34.08
N ALA A 54 48.52 -2.09 -33.46
CA ALA A 54 49.85 -2.42 -32.97
C ALA A 54 49.77 -2.88 -31.50
N GLY A 55 49.82 -4.19 -31.30
CA GLY A 55 49.57 -4.85 -30.01
C GLY A 55 50.47 -4.39 -28.85
N GLY A 56 49.85 -4.33 -27.67
CA GLY A 56 50.48 -4.29 -26.36
C GLY A 56 49.79 -5.28 -25.42
N ASN A 57 50.48 -6.39 -25.18
CA ASN A 57 50.35 -7.38 -24.09
C ASN A 57 48.96 -7.95 -23.70
N GLN A 58 48.74 -9.17 -24.19
CA GLN A 58 48.15 -10.35 -23.56
C GLN A 58 47.73 -10.20 -22.08
N THR A 59 46.44 -9.93 -21.85
CA THR A 59 45.69 -10.32 -20.63
C THR A 59 44.19 -10.02 -20.79
N LYS A 60 43.82 -9.00 -21.59
CA LYS A 60 42.41 -8.60 -21.79
C LYS A 60 41.63 -9.41 -22.83
N THR A 61 42.30 -10.06 -23.79
CA THR A 61 41.63 -10.82 -24.85
C THR A 61 41.08 -12.16 -24.34
N GLU A 62 41.73 -12.75 -23.34
CA GLU A 62 41.26 -13.98 -22.70
C GLU A 62 40.05 -13.73 -21.80
N GLU A 63 40.02 -12.63 -21.03
CA GLU A 63 38.87 -12.26 -20.19
C GLU A 63 37.59 -12.05 -21.01
N VAL A 64 37.67 -11.33 -22.14
CA VAL A 64 36.51 -11.09 -23.01
C VAL A 64 36.05 -12.36 -23.72
N SER A 65 36.97 -13.26 -24.08
CA SER A 65 36.61 -14.57 -24.65
C SER A 65 35.88 -15.44 -23.64
N LEU A 66 36.41 -15.54 -22.41
CA LEU A 66 35.82 -16.35 -21.33
C LEU A 66 34.44 -15.85 -20.90
N GLU A 67 34.22 -14.53 -20.91
CA GLU A 67 32.92 -13.94 -20.58
C GLU A 67 31.88 -14.20 -21.69
N VAL A 68 32.32 -14.19 -22.96
CA VAL A 68 31.48 -14.55 -24.11
C VAL A 68 31.17 -16.04 -24.15
N GLU A 69 32.14 -16.91 -23.86
CA GLU A 69 31.94 -18.36 -23.71
C GLU A 69 30.94 -18.65 -22.59
N ARG A 70 31.08 -18.01 -21.43
CA ARG A 70 30.14 -18.18 -20.30
C ARG A 70 28.74 -17.72 -20.65
N ALA A 71 28.59 -16.58 -21.31
CA ALA A 71 27.28 -16.09 -21.76
C ALA A 71 26.64 -17.05 -22.78
N ARG A 72 27.44 -17.74 -23.59
CA ARG A 72 26.99 -18.75 -24.55
C ARG A 72 26.56 -20.04 -23.85
N GLU A 73 27.30 -20.48 -22.84
CA GLU A 73 26.94 -21.62 -22.00
C GLU A 73 25.66 -21.35 -21.19
N GLU A 74 25.50 -20.15 -20.65
CA GLU A 74 24.26 -19.71 -19.98
C GLU A 74 23.09 -19.67 -20.96
N TRP A 75 23.31 -19.23 -22.20
CA TRP A 75 22.28 -19.19 -23.25
C TRP A 75 21.87 -20.59 -23.72
N ASP A 76 22.84 -21.47 -23.98
CA ASP A 76 22.60 -22.86 -24.39
C ASP A 76 21.94 -23.68 -23.25
N ALA A 77 22.22 -23.34 -21.98
CA ALA A 77 21.54 -23.94 -20.83
C ALA A 77 20.05 -23.57 -20.76
N LEU A 78 19.64 -22.38 -21.26
CA LEU A 78 18.24 -21.99 -21.34
C LEU A 78 17.45 -22.77 -22.40
N GLU A 79 18.12 -23.24 -23.46
CA GLU A 79 17.50 -24.13 -24.47
C GLU A 79 17.28 -25.57 -23.95
N SER A 80 17.97 -25.96 -22.88
CA SER A 80 17.80 -27.28 -22.24
C SER A 80 16.64 -27.36 -21.25
N ILE A 81 15.96 -26.24 -20.97
CA ILE A 81 14.78 -26.22 -20.10
C ILE A 81 13.64 -26.91 -20.86
N GLN A 82 13.38 -28.17 -20.53
CA GLN A 82 12.18 -28.86 -20.98
C GLN A 82 10.95 -27.98 -20.74
N PRO A 83 10.03 -27.86 -21.71
CA PRO A 83 8.77 -27.19 -21.45
C PRO A 83 8.06 -27.93 -20.32
N VAL A 84 7.84 -27.22 -19.21
CA VAL A 84 7.02 -27.71 -18.09
C VAL A 84 5.70 -28.21 -18.67
N LEU A 85 5.40 -29.49 -18.45
CA LEU A 85 4.19 -30.15 -18.94
C LEU A 85 2.97 -29.31 -18.56
N ALA A 86 2.08 -29.09 -19.53
CA ALA A 86 0.93 -28.19 -19.38
C ALA A 86 -0.08 -28.61 -18.27
N GLU A 87 0.06 -29.82 -17.72
CA GLU A 87 -0.76 -30.31 -16.60
C GLU A 87 -0.40 -29.63 -15.26
N ASP A 88 0.84 -29.13 -15.10
CA ASP A 88 1.28 -28.34 -13.94
C ASP A 88 0.89 -26.85 -14.02
N LEU A 89 0.21 -26.42 -15.09
CA LEU A 89 -0.18 -25.02 -15.32
C LEU A 89 -1.58 -24.67 -14.82
N THR A 90 -2.31 -25.62 -14.23
CA THR A 90 -3.63 -25.31 -13.65
C THR A 90 -3.45 -24.51 -12.35
N PRO A 91 -3.86 -23.23 -12.31
CA PRO A 91 -3.65 -22.44 -11.10
C PRO A 91 -4.45 -23.01 -9.95
N SER A 92 -3.83 -23.06 -8.77
CA SER A 92 -4.47 -23.52 -7.55
C SER A 92 -5.79 -22.75 -7.32
N PRO A 93 -6.83 -23.40 -6.76
CA PRO A 93 -8.07 -22.72 -6.44
C PRO A 93 -7.80 -21.63 -5.39
N LEU A 94 -8.36 -20.43 -5.63
CA LEU A 94 -8.33 -19.35 -4.65
C LEU A 94 -8.92 -19.83 -3.33
N ILE A 95 -8.36 -19.37 -2.22
CA ILE A 95 -8.88 -19.67 -0.88
C ILE A 95 -9.77 -18.53 -0.38
N SER A 96 -10.91 -18.88 0.20
CA SER A 96 -11.77 -17.88 0.87
C SER A 96 -11.25 -17.55 2.27
N PHE A 97 -11.65 -16.39 2.82
CA PHE A 97 -11.33 -16.07 4.21
C PHE A 97 -11.86 -17.12 5.19
N ASN A 98 -13.09 -17.61 4.99
CA ASN A 98 -13.72 -18.59 5.87
C ASN A 98 -13.02 -19.94 5.82
N GLU A 99 -12.57 -20.37 4.64
CA GLU A 99 -11.78 -21.60 4.48
C GLU A 99 -10.43 -21.50 5.21
N ALA A 100 -9.74 -20.37 5.06
CA ALA A 100 -8.50 -20.12 5.80
C ALA A 100 -8.72 -20.03 7.32
N LEU A 101 -9.82 -19.40 7.76
CA LEU A 101 -10.17 -19.33 9.18
C LEU A 101 -10.51 -20.71 9.74
N GLN A 102 -11.24 -21.52 8.99
CA GLN A 102 -11.59 -22.88 9.36
C GLN A 102 -10.34 -23.73 9.60
N HIS A 103 -9.30 -23.60 8.77
CA HIS A 103 -8.02 -24.27 8.99
C HIS A 103 -7.46 -23.98 10.39
N PHE A 104 -7.44 -22.72 10.83
CA PHE A 104 -6.97 -22.36 12.17
C PHE A 104 -7.91 -22.79 13.29
N GLN A 105 -9.22 -22.88 13.02
CA GLN A 105 -10.19 -23.39 13.99
C GLN A 105 -10.06 -24.91 14.22
N THR A 106 -9.59 -25.66 13.22
CA THR A 106 -9.45 -27.13 13.31
C THR A 106 -8.03 -27.60 13.59
N THR A 107 -7.03 -26.74 13.44
CA THR A 107 -5.63 -27.06 13.72
C THR A 107 -5.35 -26.99 15.21
N ASP A 108 -4.51 -27.88 15.73
CA ASP A 108 -4.03 -27.79 17.11
C ASP A 108 -3.09 -26.59 17.27
N LEU A 109 -3.59 -25.53 17.89
CA LEU A 109 -2.84 -24.31 18.21
C LEU A 109 -2.43 -24.26 19.68
N GLY A 110 -2.48 -25.39 20.41
CA GLY A 110 -2.29 -25.45 21.86
C GLY A 110 -0.99 -24.79 22.35
N ASP A 111 0.11 -24.94 21.62
CA ASP A 111 1.38 -24.30 21.98
C ASP A 111 1.41 -22.79 21.75
N LEU A 112 0.68 -22.29 20.73
CA LEU A 112 0.52 -20.86 20.51
C LEU A 112 -0.39 -20.25 21.58
N LEU A 113 -1.50 -20.92 21.90
CA LEU A 113 -2.46 -20.48 22.92
C LEU A 113 -1.84 -20.34 24.32
N LYS A 114 -0.81 -21.11 24.66
CA LYS A 114 -0.10 -20.95 25.95
C LYS A 114 0.65 -19.62 26.05
N ASN A 115 1.06 -19.06 24.92
CA ASN A 115 1.98 -17.92 24.85
C ASN A 115 1.29 -16.60 24.50
N ILE A 116 -0.02 -16.60 24.25
CA ILE A 116 -0.74 -15.37 23.93
C ILE A 116 -0.77 -14.39 25.11
N GLN A 117 -0.75 -13.09 24.77
CA GLN A 117 -1.02 -11.99 25.70
C GLN A 117 -2.22 -11.22 25.15
N PRO A 118 -3.45 -11.68 25.46
CA PRO A 118 -4.65 -11.18 24.81
C PRO A 118 -5.17 -9.87 25.42
N THR A 119 -4.72 -9.51 26.62
CA THR A 119 -5.05 -8.25 27.29
C THR A 119 -3.82 -7.63 27.94
N ILE A 120 -3.87 -6.31 28.18
CA ILE A 120 -2.82 -5.62 28.93
C ILE A 120 -3.02 -5.85 30.43
N ARG A 121 -2.00 -6.38 31.11
CA ARG A 121 -1.96 -6.45 32.57
C ARG A 121 -1.84 -5.05 33.15
N ARG A 122 -2.79 -4.68 34.02
CA ARG A 122 -2.82 -3.38 34.73
C ARG A 122 -2.64 -3.63 36.22
N THR A 123 -1.84 -2.80 36.88
CA THR A 123 -1.55 -2.90 38.33
C THR A 123 -1.79 -1.57 39.03
N GLY A 124 -1.96 -1.60 40.36
CA GLY A 124 -2.12 -0.41 41.19
C GLY A 124 -3.31 0.48 40.79
N LEU A 125 -3.10 1.80 40.80
CA LEU A 125 -4.12 2.79 40.46
C LEU A 125 -4.67 2.62 39.04
N ALA A 126 -3.85 2.18 38.08
CA ALA A 126 -4.29 1.94 36.70
C ALA A 126 -5.31 0.80 36.59
N ALA A 127 -5.26 -0.19 37.50
CA ALA A 127 -6.26 -1.25 37.55
C ALA A 127 -7.60 -0.71 38.09
N ILE A 128 -7.56 0.18 39.08
CA ILE A 128 -8.75 0.81 39.68
C ILE A 128 -9.42 1.76 38.68
N THR A 129 -8.64 2.62 38.02
CA THR A 129 -9.18 3.55 37.01
C THR A 129 -9.78 2.80 35.82
N HIS A 130 -9.15 1.71 35.37
CA HIS A 130 -9.70 0.87 34.31
C HIS A 130 -10.97 0.14 34.75
N PHE A 131 -11.07 -0.30 36.01
CA PHE A 131 -12.27 -0.94 36.51
C PHE A 131 -13.48 0.03 36.53
N LEU A 132 -13.27 1.30 36.89
CA LEU A 132 -14.34 2.29 37.01
C LEU A 132 -14.68 3.00 35.69
N PHE A 133 -13.68 3.27 34.86
CA PHE A 133 -13.82 4.12 33.66
C PHE A 133 -13.33 3.44 32.37
N GLY A 134 -12.84 2.21 32.45
CA GLY A 134 -12.37 1.46 31.29
C GLY A 134 -13.52 0.89 30.44
N PRO A 135 -13.19 0.36 29.26
CA PRO A 135 -14.15 -0.34 28.41
C PRO A 135 -14.77 -1.54 29.14
N PRO A 136 -15.99 -1.97 28.74
CA PRO A 136 -16.59 -3.17 29.28
C PRO A 136 -15.71 -4.39 28.99
N ARG A 137 -15.70 -5.36 29.91
CA ARG A 137 -15.04 -6.64 29.68
C ARG A 137 -15.70 -7.39 28.53
N LEU A 138 -14.90 -8.14 27.78
CA LEU A 138 -15.41 -9.04 26.76
C LEU A 138 -16.26 -10.16 27.39
N HIS A 139 -17.39 -10.53 26.76
CA HIS A 139 -18.22 -11.64 27.21
C HIS A 139 -17.46 -12.97 27.17
N LYS A 140 -17.78 -13.88 28.09
CA LYS A 140 -17.07 -15.17 28.23
C LYS A 140 -17.11 -16.01 26.94
N ASP A 141 -18.26 -16.01 26.26
CA ASP A 141 -18.48 -16.78 25.03
C ASP A 141 -17.66 -16.27 23.84
N LEU A 142 -17.03 -15.09 23.96
CA LEU A 142 -16.19 -14.48 22.93
C LEU A 142 -14.68 -14.64 23.23
N VAL A 143 -14.33 -15.22 24.38
CA VAL A 143 -12.93 -15.35 24.81
C VAL A 143 -12.15 -16.30 23.90
N GLU A 144 -12.73 -17.44 23.53
CA GLU A 144 -12.10 -18.41 22.64
C GLU A 144 -11.81 -17.82 21.27
N GLU A 145 -12.78 -17.07 20.72
CA GLU A 145 -12.62 -16.39 19.43
C GLU A 145 -11.52 -15.32 19.47
N ARG A 146 -11.43 -14.55 20.57
CA ARG A 146 -10.33 -13.60 20.81
C ARG A 146 -8.99 -14.31 20.90
N ASP A 147 -8.92 -15.41 21.64
CA ASP A 147 -7.67 -16.13 21.87
C ASP A 147 -7.17 -16.80 20.59
N LEU A 148 -8.08 -17.30 19.76
CA LEU A 148 -7.79 -17.76 18.39
C LEU A 148 -7.15 -16.64 17.55
N VAL A 149 -7.68 -15.42 17.56
CA VAL A 149 -7.09 -14.28 16.84
C VAL A 149 -5.63 -14.07 17.27
N PHE A 150 -5.36 -14.07 18.59
CA PHE A 150 -3.99 -13.90 19.08
C PHE A 150 -3.09 -15.09 18.78
N ALA A 151 -3.63 -16.32 18.73
CA ALA A 151 -2.88 -17.50 18.31
C ALA A 151 -2.49 -17.43 16.82
N ILE A 152 -3.42 -17.04 15.94
CA ILE A 152 -3.13 -16.79 14.51
C ILE A 152 -2.08 -15.69 14.36
N ALA A 153 -2.11 -14.68 15.23
CA ALA A 153 -1.10 -13.61 15.24
C ALA A 153 0.29 -14.05 15.74
N GLN A 154 0.40 -15.21 16.40
CA GLN A 154 1.68 -15.83 16.76
C GLN A 154 2.11 -16.90 15.75
N CYS A 155 1.19 -17.37 14.91
CA CYS A 155 1.50 -18.35 13.87
C CYS A 155 2.42 -17.73 12.81
N SER A 156 3.53 -18.40 12.51
CA SER A 156 4.45 -18.02 11.44
C SER A 156 3.99 -18.57 10.10
N LEU A 157 4.41 -17.93 9.00
CA LEU A 157 4.19 -18.45 7.66
C LEU A 157 4.97 -19.75 7.45
N ASP A 158 4.28 -20.89 7.52
CA ASP A 158 4.84 -22.23 7.33
C ASP A 158 4.67 -22.74 5.90
N ASN A 159 5.77 -23.14 5.25
CA ASN A 159 5.79 -23.70 3.90
C ASN A 159 5.23 -25.13 3.83
N GLY A 160 5.22 -25.87 4.95
CA GLY A 160 4.63 -27.20 5.04
C GLY A 160 3.10 -27.20 5.01
N GLN A 161 2.47 -26.03 5.21
CA GLN A 161 1.02 -25.87 5.20
C GLN A 161 0.52 -25.35 3.85
N SER A 162 -0.20 -26.18 3.10
CA SER A 162 -0.73 -25.80 1.78
C SER A 162 -1.70 -24.61 1.85
N VAL A 163 -2.50 -24.52 2.92
CA VAL A 163 -3.40 -23.38 3.18
C VAL A 163 -2.61 -22.08 3.25
N HIS A 164 -1.45 -22.08 3.92
CA HIS A 164 -0.63 -20.89 4.05
C HIS A 164 -0.15 -20.36 2.70
N MET A 165 0.33 -21.26 1.83
CA MET A 165 0.78 -20.92 0.48
C MET A 165 -0.36 -20.39 -0.37
N ARG A 166 -1.53 -21.05 -0.31
CA ARG A 166 -2.73 -20.64 -1.05
C ARG A 166 -3.23 -19.26 -0.64
N VAL A 167 -3.17 -18.91 0.65
CA VAL A 167 -3.52 -17.56 1.14
C VAL A 167 -2.62 -16.52 0.49
N LEU A 168 -1.31 -16.74 0.55
CA LEU A 168 -0.31 -15.82 0.03
C LEU A 168 -0.45 -15.62 -1.50
N GLN A 169 -0.59 -16.71 -2.25
CA GLN A 169 -0.81 -16.69 -3.71
C GLN A 169 -2.15 -16.05 -4.08
N THR A 170 -3.21 -16.29 -3.29
CA THR A 170 -4.53 -15.65 -3.50
C THR A 170 -4.42 -14.15 -3.35
N ILE A 171 -3.74 -13.64 -2.32
CA ILE A 171 -3.50 -12.20 -2.14
C ILE A 171 -2.80 -11.61 -3.36
N TYR A 172 -1.71 -12.24 -3.81
CA TYR A 172 -0.96 -11.78 -4.98
C TYR A 172 -1.84 -11.70 -6.22
N ARG A 173 -2.58 -12.78 -6.52
CA ARG A 173 -3.47 -12.87 -7.69
C ARG A 173 -4.59 -11.86 -7.65
N LYS A 174 -5.16 -11.59 -6.46
CA LYS A 174 -6.25 -10.63 -6.32
C LYS A 174 -5.80 -9.17 -6.47
N LEU A 175 -4.59 -8.83 -6.03
CA LEU A 175 -4.02 -7.49 -6.19
C LEU A 175 -3.52 -7.22 -7.61
N THR A 176 -2.79 -8.18 -8.19
CA THR A 176 -2.17 -8.03 -9.52
C THR A 176 -3.10 -8.42 -10.67
N CYS A 177 -4.26 -9.01 -10.37
CA CYS A 177 -5.19 -9.59 -11.33
C CYS A 177 -4.57 -10.69 -12.22
N THR A 178 -3.44 -11.29 -11.81
CA THR A 178 -2.87 -12.44 -12.53
C THR A 178 -3.65 -13.72 -12.25
N ARG A 179 -3.68 -14.61 -13.25
CA ARG A 179 -4.33 -15.92 -13.13
C ARG A 179 -3.37 -17.02 -12.68
N ALA A 180 -2.08 -16.87 -12.98
CA ALA A 180 -1.05 -17.84 -12.64
C ALA A 180 -0.69 -17.78 -11.16
N ASP A 181 -0.29 -18.92 -10.60
CA ASP A 181 0.32 -18.95 -9.28
C ASP A 181 1.74 -18.38 -9.36
N CYS A 182 2.22 -17.84 -8.25
CA CYS A 182 3.58 -17.34 -8.11
C CYS A 182 4.39 -18.23 -7.16
N PRO A 183 5.72 -18.34 -7.36
CA PRO A 183 6.59 -19.06 -6.45
C PRO A 183 6.54 -18.51 -5.02
N ARG A 184 6.86 -19.35 -4.02
CA ARG A 184 6.91 -18.92 -2.61
C ARG A 184 7.93 -17.80 -2.37
N PHE A 185 9.03 -17.79 -3.09
CA PHE A 185 10.10 -16.79 -2.96
C PHE A 185 10.33 -16.08 -4.30
N GLY A 186 10.69 -14.81 -4.25
CA GLY A 186 11.12 -14.06 -5.43
C GLY A 186 10.76 -12.57 -5.38
N PRO A 187 11.36 -11.75 -6.27
CA PRO A 187 11.21 -10.30 -6.26
C PRO A 187 9.77 -9.83 -6.56
N HIS A 188 8.91 -10.69 -7.09
CA HIS A 188 7.52 -10.37 -7.36
C HIS A 188 6.73 -9.95 -6.10
N TRP A 189 7.17 -10.36 -4.90
CA TRP A 189 6.55 -9.93 -3.64
C TRP A 189 6.72 -8.43 -3.38
N GLU A 190 7.79 -7.82 -3.88
CA GLU A 190 7.99 -6.37 -3.77
C GLU A 190 6.96 -5.59 -4.60
N ASN A 191 6.47 -6.17 -5.71
CA ASN A 191 5.44 -5.54 -6.54
C ASN A 191 4.14 -5.28 -5.78
N VAL A 192 3.80 -6.14 -4.81
CA VAL A 192 2.63 -5.98 -3.94
C VAL A 192 2.96 -5.29 -2.60
N GLY A 193 4.22 -4.86 -2.43
CA GLY A 193 4.66 -4.05 -1.30
C GLY A 193 5.07 -4.84 -0.06
N PHE A 194 5.65 -6.04 -0.22
CA PHE A 194 6.52 -6.63 0.80
C PHE A 194 7.95 -6.04 0.72
N GLN A 195 8.76 -6.14 1.77
CA GLN A 195 10.09 -5.51 1.82
C GLN A 195 11.18 -6.27 1.04
N GLY A 196 10.90 -7.49 0.58
CA GLY A 196 11.85 -8.28 -0.20
C GLY A 196 11.21 -9.54 -0.76
N SER A 197 12.06 -10.49 -1.16
CA SER A 197 11.64 -11.72 -1.84
C SER A 197 10.96 -12.76 -0.94
N ASP A 198 10.87 -12.51 0.36
CA ASP A 198 10.23 -13.40 1.34
C ASP A 198 9.24 -12.65 2.25
N PRO A 199 7.93 -12.78 1.98
CA PRO A 199 6.87 -12.21 2.82
C PRO A 199 6.90 -12.61 4.30
N ALA A 200 7.49 -13.76 4.66
CA ALA A 200 7.57 -14.18 6.07
C ALA A 200 8.34 -13.18 6.93
N THR A 201 9.29 -12.46 6.33
CA THR A 201 10.14 -11.49 7.05
C THR A 201 9.35 -10.28 7.54
N ASP A 202 8.29 -9.87 6.84
CA ASP A 202 7.44 -8.74 7.21
C ASP A 202 6.42 -9.08 8.31
N LEU A 203 6.11 -10.37 8.49
CA LEU A 203 5.00 -10.83 9.35
C LEU A 203 5.38 -10.95 10.84
N ARG A 204 6.63 -10.66 11.24
CA ARG A 204 7.13 -10.90 12.61
C ARG A 204 6.26 -10.33 13.73
N GLY A 205 5.60 -9.20 13.51
CA GLY A 205 4.82 -8.53 14.56
C GLY A 205 3.32 -8.81 14.56
N THR A 206 2.79 -9.44 13.51
CA THR A 206 1.37 -9.75 13.38
C THR A 206 1.11 -11.22 13.06
N GLY A 207 2.16 -12.00 12.83
CA GLY A 207 2.09 -13.38 12.36
C GLY A 207 1.21 -13.53 11.13
N PHE A 208 0.60 -14.69 11.02
CA PHE A 208 -0.28 -15.06 9.91
C PHE A 208 -1.56 -14.21 9.86
N LEU A 209 -1.93 -13.54 10.96
CA LEU A 209 -3.10 -12.65 10.97
C LEU A 209 -2.96 -11.49 9.97
N GLY A 210 -1.73 -11.02 9.71
CA GLY A 210 -1.47 -10.00 8.68
C GLY A 210 -1.91 -10.44 7.28
N LEU A 211 -1.70 -11.72 6.96
CA LEU A 211 -2.19 -12.31 5.71
C LEU A 211 -3.71 -12.55 5.75
N MET A 212 -4.26 -13.00 6.89
CA MET A 212 -5.71 -13.20 7.04
C MET A 212 -6.52 -11.93 6.81
N HIS A 213 -6.11 -10.80 7.40
CA HIS A 213 -6.77 -9.51 7.14
C HIS A 213 -6.62 -9.06 5.68
N THR A 214 -5.43 -9.24 5.09
CA THR A 214 -5.23 -8.90 3.67
C THR A 214 -6.10 -9.76 2.77
N LEU A 215 -6.22 -11.07 3.06
CA LEU A 215 -7.09 -11.99 2.36
C LEU A 215 -8.55 -11.57 2.47
N TYR A 216 -9.04 -11.27 3.68
CA TYR A 216 -10.38 -10.72 3.91
C TYR A 216 -10.62 -9.48 3.03
N PHE A 217 -9.65 -8.57 2.99
CA PHE A 217 -9.75 -7.31 2.28
C PHE A 217 -9.92 -7.46 0.77
N VAL A 218 -9.25 -8.46 0.18
CA VAL A 218 -9.23 -8.66 -1.27
C VAL A 218 -10.23 -9.71 -1.76
N MET A 219 -10.79 -10.54 -0.87
CA MET A 219 -11.73 -11.59 -1.25
C MET A 219 -13.20 -11.17 -1.16
N ASP A 220 -13.55 -10.25 -0.27
CA ASP A 220 -14.92 -9.77 -0.15
C ASP A 220 -15.31 -8.88 -1.35
N PRO A 221 -16.35 -9.23 -2.14
CA PRO A 221 -16.76 -8.45 -3.31
C PRO A 221 -17.19 -7.01 -3.00
N GLU A 222 -17.71 -6.74 -1.82
CA GLU A 222 -18.17 -5.40 -1.40
C GLU A 222 -16.98 -4.52 -1.01
N ILE A 223 -15.92 -5.12 -0.49
CA ILE A 223 -14.73 -4.42 0.02
C ILE A 223 -13.63 -4.34 -1.04
N LEU A 224 -13.52 -5.32 -1.94
CA LEU A 224 -12.49 -5.40 -2.98
C LEU A 224 -12.34 -4.11 -3.82
N PRO A 225 -13.40 -3.35 -4.17
CA PRO A 225 -13.23 -2.07 -4.84
C PRO A 225 -12.37 -1.07 -4.04
N LEU A 226 -12.55 -1.01 -2.71
CA LEU A 226 -11.70 -0.19 -1.84
C LEU A 226 -10.26 -0.71 -1.85
N ALA A 227 -10.05 -2.02 -1.69
CA ALA A 227 -8.70 -2.60 -1.71
C ALA A 227 -7.95 -2.25 -3.01
N ARG A 228 -8.64 -2.29 -4.16
CA ARG A 228 -8.08 -1.90 -5.46
C ARG A 228 -7.80 -0.41 -5.58
N GLU A 229 -8.66 0.45 -5.03
CA GLU A 229 -8.41 1.89 -4.98
C GLU A 229 -7.14 2.22 -4.17
N ILE A 230 -6.99 1.58 -3.00
CA ILE A 230 -5.81 1.74 -2.15
C ILE A 230 -4.56 1.18 -2.84
N TYR A 231 -4.66 -0.02 -3.43
CA TYR A 231 -3.54 -0.61 -4.17
C TYR A 231 -3.11 0.27 -5.35
N LYS A 232 -4.07 0.85 -6.09
CA LYS A 232 -3.76 1.81 -7.16
C LYS A 232 -3.04 3.05 -6.63
N LEU A 233 -3.45 3.60 -5.48
CA LEU A 233 -2.76 4.74 -4.86
C LEU A 233 -1.34 4.34 -4.40
N SER A 234 -1.17 3.12 -3.88
CA SER A 234 0.12 2.60 -3.43
C SER A 234 1.18 2.55 -4.54
N GLN A 235 0.74 2.54 -5.81
CA GLN A 235 1.59 2.54 -7.00
C GLN A 235 1.71 3.95 -7.65
N HIS A 236 1.16 4.99 -7.01
CA HIS A 236 1.17 6.34 -7.57
C HIS A 236 2.61 6.91 -7.62
N PRO A 237 3.04 7.61 -8.70
CA PRO A 237 4.43 8.05 -8.86
C PRO A 237 4.99 8.85 -7.66
N VAL A 238 4.15 9.71 -7.07
CA VAL A 238 4.51 10.55 -5.91
C VAL A 238 4.05 9.96 -4.57
N GLN A 239 2.77 9.61 -4.45
CA GLN A 239 2.15 9.12 -3.21
C GLN A 239 2.31 7.61 -2.95
N ASN A 240 3.24 6.93 -3.62
CA ASN A 240 3.42 5.48 -3.44
C ASN A 240 3.72 5.11 -1.99
N PHE A 241 3.37 3.87 -1.65
CA PHE A 241 3.72 3.23 -0.39
C PHE A 241 3.64 1.70 -0.56
N PRO A 242 4.36 0.91 0.26
CA PRO A 242 4.31 -0.55 0.17
C PRO A 242 2.96 -1.06 0.72
N PHE A 243 2.06 -1.50 -0.18
CA PHE A 243 0.69 -1.89 0.18
C PHE A 243 0.62 -2.98 1.26
N CYS A 244 1.31 -4.12 1.08
CA CYS A 244 1.29 -5.21 2.05
C CYS A 244 1.90 -4.80 3.41
N VAL A 245 3.01 -4.07 3.43
CA VAL A 245 3.56 -3.52 4.69
C VAL A 245 2.58 -2.57 5.37
N MET A 246 1.87 -1.72 4.62
CA MET A 246 0.86 -0.84 5.19
C MET A 246 -0.33 -1.64 5.76
N SER A 247 -0.78 -2.68 5.05
CA SER A 247 -1.79 -3.63 5.51
C SER A 247 -1.40 -4.32 6.83
N ILE A 248 -0.14 -4.78 6.93
CA ILE A 248 0.41 -5.38 8.15
C ILE A 248 0.40 -4.38 9.31
N ASN A 249 0.70 -3.09 9.05
CA ASN A 249 0.57 -2.05 10.08
C ASN A 249 -0.89 -1.83 10.51
N MET A 250 -1.87 -1.86 9.60
CA MET A 250 -3.29 -1.79 9.97
C MET A 250 -3.69 -2.99 10.85
N THR A 251 -3.16 -4.18 10.55
CA THR A 251 -3.36 -5.38 11.38
C THR A 251 -2.77 -5.20 12.77
N ARG A 252 -1.58 -4.61 12.89
CA ARG A 252 -0.96 -4.30 14.18
C ARG A 252 -1.84 -3.35 15.01
N ILE A 253 -2.38 -2.30 14.39
CA ILE A 253 -3.30 -1.36 15.05
C ILE A 253 -4.55 -2.09 15.54
N ALA A 254 -5.13 -2.97 14.72
CA ALA A 254 -6.30 -3.78 15.09
C ALA A 254 -6.00 -4.72 16.27
N LEU A 255 -4.86 -5.40 16.25
CA LEU A 255 -4.39 -6.24 17.36
C LEU A 255 -4.20 -5.45 18.66
N HIS A 256 -3.62 -4.26 18.58
CA HIS A 256 -3.46 -3.38 19.74
C HIS A 256 -4.81 -2.92 20.27
N ALA A 257 -5.74 -2.51 19.40
CA ALA A 257 -7.09 -2.11 19.79
C ALA A 257 -7.84 -3.25 20.51
N LEU A 258 -7.71 -4.50 20.02
CA LEU A 258 -8.30 -5.65 20.70
C LEU A 258 -7.63 -5.93 22.05
N ARG A 259 -6.30 -5.89 22.11
CA ARG A 259 -5.51 -6.15 23.34
C ARG A 259 -5.75 -5.10 24.43
N GLU A 260 -5.98 -3.86 24.02
CA GLU A 260 -6.32 -2.75 24.91
C GLU A 260 -7.80 -2.71 25.29
N GLU A 261 -8.59 -3.70 24.83
CA GLU A 261 -10.03 -3.84 25.10
C GLU A 261 -10.88 -2.70 24.49
N VAL A 262 -10.31 -1.92 23.57
CA VAL A 262 -10.99 -0.82 22.85
C VAL A 262 -12.21 -1.33 22.07
N LEU A 263 -12.09 -2.54 21.51
CA LEU A 263 -13.14 -3.16 20.69
C LEU A 263 -14.18 -3.95 21.50
N SER A 264 -13.95 -4.21 22.80
CA SER A 264 -14.78 -5.12 23.61
C SER A 264 -16.26 -4.76 23.59
N LYS A 265 -16.60 -3.46 23.65
CA LYS A 265 -17.99 -2.99 23.58
C LYS A 265 -18.67 -3.38 22.27
N GLU A 266 -17.95 -3.26 21.16
CA GLU A 266 -18.49 -3.56 19.84
C GLU A 266 -18.54 -5.08 19.60
N CYS A 267 -17.52 -5.83 20.03
CA CYS A 267 -17.54 -7.29 20.03
C CYS A 267 -18.74 -7.83 20.82
N ASN A 268 -18.98 -7.32 22.03
CA ASN A 268 -20.14 -7.69 22.83
C ASN A 268 -21.46 -7.28 22.15
N ARG A 269 -21.50 -6.16 21.44
CA ARG A 269 -22.71 -5.73 20.72
C ARG A 269 -23.04 -6.66 19.55
N ARG A 270 -22.02 -7.09 18.79
CA ARG A 270 -22.19 -7.94 17.60
C ARG A 270 -22.13 -9.44 17.91
N GLN A 271 -21.75 -9.83 19.13
CA GLN A 271 -21.50 -11.22 19.54
C GLN A 271 -20.46 -11.93 18.65
N GLN A 272 -19.45 -11.19 18.16
CA GLN A 272 -18.41 -11.69 17.27
C GLN A 272 -17.13 -10.86 17.44
N VAL A 273 -15.97 -11.52 17.51
CA VAL A 273 -14.65 -10.87 17.61
C VAL A 273 -13.99 -10.76 16.24
N VAL A 274 -13.93 -11.85 15.46
CA VAL A 274 -13.23 -11.87 14.16
C VAL A 274 -13.88 -10.90 13.19
N ALA A 275 -15.21 -10.89 13.10
CA ALA A 275 -15.93 -9.97 12.22
C ALA A 275 -15.69 -8.49 12.59
N VAL A 276 -15.73 -8.16 13.89
CA VAL A 276 -15.47 -6.80 14.37
C VAL A 276 -14.02 -6.38 14.10
N LEU A 277 -13.06 -7.29 14.30
CA LEU A 277 -11.66 -7.01 14.07
C LEU A 277 -11.36 -6.80 12.58
N ASN A 278 -11.92 -7.64 11.71
CA ASN A 278 -11.83 -7.51 10.26
C ASN A 278 -12.41 -6.16 9.78
N ASP A 279 -13.62 -5.80 10.22
CA ASP A 279 -14.24 -4.52 9.89
C ASP A 279 -13.40 -3.35 10.41
N PHE A 280 -12.85 -3.44 11.62
CA PHE A 280 -11.99 -2.41 12.20
C PHE A 280 -10.70 -2.24 11.41
N TYR A 281 -10.08 -3.35 10.96
CA TYR A 281 -8.92 -3.32 10.07
C TYR A 281 -9.26 -2.59 8.75
N VAL A 282 -10.36 -2.94 8.09
CA VAL A 282 -10.78 -2.28 6.84
C VAL A 282 -11.10 -0.80 7.07
N ALA A 283 -11.78 -0.47 8.16
CA ALA A 283 -12.12 0.90 8.51
C ALA A 283 -10.86 1.75 8.79
N THR A 284 -9.85 1.15 9.44
CA THR A 284 -8.56 1.79 9.69
C THR A 284 -7.82 2.04 8.36
N PHE A 285 -7.84 1.07 7.44
CA PHE A 285 -7.22 1.24 6.13
C PHE A 285 -7.95 2.27 5.25
N LEU A 286 -9.28 2.33 5.31
CA LEU A 286 -10.09 3.37 4.67
C LEU A 286 -9.70 4.77 5.19
N HIS A 287 -9.57 4.91 6.51
CA HIS A 287 -9.16 6.18 7.10
C HIS A 287 -7.75 6.59 6.68
N LEU A 288 -6.80 5.64 6.69
CA LEU A 288 -5.45 5.86 6.17
C LEU A 288 -5.49 6.32 4.72
N TYR A 289 -6.25 5.64 3.84
CA TYR A 289 -6.36 6.00 2.44
C TYR A 289 -6.91 7.42 2.23
N GLN A 290 -7.97 7.77 2.94
CA GLN A 290 -8.58 9.10 2.86
C GLN A 290 -7.60 10.19 3.33
N LEU A 291 -6.92 9.97 4.46
CA LEU A 291 -5.92 10.87 4.99
C LEU A 291 -4.74 11.03 4.01
N TRP A 292 -4.19 9.91 3.55
CA TRP A 292 -3.06 9.86 2.62
C TRP A 292 -3.37 10.62 1.33
N LYS A 293 -4.50 10.29 0.70
CA LYS A 293 -4.92 10.86 -0.58
C LYS A 293 -5.27 12.35 -0.48
N SER A 294 -6.03 12.74 0.54
CA SER A 294 -6.49 14.14 0.67
C SER A 294 -5.35 15.10 1.00
N GLN A 295 -4.38 14.65 1.79
CA GLN A 295 -3.22 15.46 2.18
C GLN A 295 -1.99 15.23 1.30
N GLN A 296 -2.11 14.45 0.22
CA GLN A 296 -1.03 14.14 -0.71
C GLN A 296 0.22 13.59 -0.02
N LYS A 297 0.03 12.68 0.94
CA LYS A 297 1.13 12.10 1.72
C LYS A 297 2.06 11.26 0.84
N THR A 298 3.30 11.16 1.28
CA THR A 298 4.35 10.35 0.66
C THR A 298 4.87 9.30 1.64
N ILE A 299 5.69 8.37 1.15
CA ILE A 299 6.29 7.33 2.01
C ILE A 299 7.10 7.92 3.18
N SER A 300 7.69 9.10 3.01
CA SER A 300 8.43 9.82 4.06
C SER A 300 7.53 10.24 5.23
N ASP A 301 6.23 10.39 5.01
CA ASP A 301 5.25 10.77 6.04
C ASP A 301 4.73 9.56 6.85
N SER A 302 5.04 8.33 6.40
CA SER A 302 4.41 7.10 6.88
C SER A 302 4.43 6.94 8.40
N GLY A 303 5.56 7.22 9.07
CA GLY A 303 5.65 7.12 10.52
C GLY A 303 4.67 8.04 11.27
N HIS A 304 4.52 9.28 10.81
CA HIS A 304 3.58 10.23 11.39
C HIS A 304 2.13 9.85 11.10
N VAL A 305 1.85 9.47 9.85
CA VAL A 305 0.51 9.03 9.40
C VAL A 305 0.04 7.80 10.18
N LEU A 306 0.90 6.79 10.34
CA LEU A 306 0.56 5.57 11.10
C LEU A 306 0.20 5.89 12.55
N LYS A 307 0.94 6.80 13.20
CA LYS A 307 0.67 7.24 14.57
C LYS A 307 -0.66 8.00 14.67
N GLU A 308 -0.95 8.88 13.72
CA GLU A 308 -2.21 9.61 13.64
C GLU A 308 -3.40 8.68 13.45
N VAL A 309 -3.29 7.73 12.51
CA VAL A 309 -4.31 6.73 12.22
C VAL A 309 -4.56 5.83 13.43
N GLU A 310 -3.50 5.33 14.08
CA GLU A 310 -3.63 4.51 15.30
C GLU A 310 -4.38 5.26 16.39
N LEU A 311 -3.96 6.49 16.68
CA LEU A 311 -4.57 7.33 17.71
C LEU A 311 -6.05 7.59 17.40
N PHE A 312 -6.37 7.96 16.15
CA PHE A 312 -7.74 8.25 15.74
C PHE A 312 -8.63 7.00 15.83
N ALA A 313 -8.17 5.87 15.29
CA ALA A 313 -8.93 4.63 15.23
C ALA A 313 -9.24 4.08 16.63
N LYS A 314 -8.26 4.09 17.54
CA LYS A 314 -8.42 3.60 18.92
C LYS A 314 -9.24 4.54 19.80
N LYS A 315 -9.15 5.86 19.56
CA LYS A 315 -9.99 6.85 20.28
C LYS A 315 -11.44 6.83 19.79
N ASN A 316 -11.68 6.49 18.52
CA ASN A 316 -13.00 6.60 17.89
C ASN A 316 -13.46 5.30 17.17
N PRO A 317 -13.43 4.12 17.82
CA PRO A 317 -13.69 2.83 17.15
C PRO A 317 -15.12 2.75 16.58
N LYS A 318 -16.11 3.26 17.29
CA LYS A 318 -17.50 3.32 16.78
C LYS A 318 -17.63 4.23 15.55
N GLN A 319 -16.91 5.34 15.54
CA GLN A 319 -16.99 6.31 14.45
C GLN A 319 -16.35 5.77 13.17
N ILE A 320 -15.17 5.14 13.28
CA ILE A 320 -14.47 4.60 12.11
C ILE A 320 -15.26 3.44 11.47
N LEU A 321 -15.85 2.56 12.28
CA LEU A 321 -16.75 1.51 11.80
C LEU A 321 -17.99 2.08 11.11
N LYS A 322 -18.65 3.08 11.70
CA LYS A 322 -19.80 3.76 11.08
C LYS A 322 -19.42 4.43 9.74
N ARG A 323 -18.22 5.01 9.65
CA ARG A 323 -17.72 5.61 8.39
C ARG A 323 -17.54 4.55 7.31
N LEU A 324 -16.97 3.38 7.65
CA LEU A 324 -16.87 2.26 6.73
C LEU A 324 -18.26 1.80 6.24
N GLU A 325 -19.20 1.60 7.16
CA GLU A 325 -20.58 1.21 6.80
C GLU A 325 -21.23 2.23 5.85
N GLY A 326 -21.03 3.53 6.09
CA GLY A 326 -21.51 4.60 5.21
C GLY A 326 -20.88 4.54 3.82
N TYR A 327 -19.55 4.39 3.76
CA TYR A 327 -18.80 4.27 2.50
C TYR A 327 -19.26 3.07 1.66
N LEU A 328 -19.44 1.90 2.28
CA LEU A 328 -19.89 0.69 1.58
C LEU A 328 -21.32 0.85 1.06
N LYS A 329 -22.23 1.48 1.84
CA LYS A 329 -23.60 1.77 1.39
C LYS A 329 -23.64 2.71 0.20
N GLU A 330 -22.83 3.76 0.21
CA GLU A 330 -22.73 4.71 -0.92
C GLU A 330 -22.24 4.01 -2.19
N LYS A 331 -21.19 3.18 -2.07
CA LYS A 331 -20.69 2.39 -3.20
C LYS A 331 -21.74 1.45 -3.79
N ARG A 332 -22.55 0.78 -2.95
CA ARG A 332 -23.68 -0.06 -3.41
C ARG A 332 -24.73 0.74 -4.18
N ALA A 333 -25.08 1.94 -3.69
CA ALA A 333 -26.06 2.80 -4.35
C ALA A 333 -25.54 3.31 -5.72
N GLY A 334 -24.24 3.62 -5.82
CA GLY A 334 -23.60 4.07 -7.05
C GLY A 334 -23.51 3.00 -8.15
N THR A 335 -23.39 1.72 -7.81
CA THR A 335 -23.43 0.61 -8.78
C THR A 335 -24.83 0.31 -9.28
N GLY A 336 -25.87 0.50 -8.45
CA GLY A 336 -27.26 0.25 -8.83
C GLY A 336 -27.83 1.23 -9.88
N HIS A 337 -27.25 2.42 -10.03
CA HIS A 337 -27.71 3.42 -11.00
C HIS A 337 -27.10 3.28 -12.41
N ARG A 338 -26.16 2.34 -12.61
CA ARG A 338 -25.51 2.11 -13.92
C ARG A 338 -26.08 0.94 -14.72
N THR A 339 -27.09 0.24 -14.20
CA THR A 339 -27.76 -0.87 -14.89
C THR A 339 -29.24 -0.55 -15.08
N SER A 340 -29.55 0.38 -15.98
CA SER A 340 -30.83 0.41 -16.66
C SER A 340 -30.54 0.44 -18.16
N PRO A 341 -31.00 -0.56 -18.95
CA PRO A 341 -30.93 -0.47 -20.39
C PRO A 341 -32.03 0.48 -20.85
N ASP A 342 -31.64 1.59 -21.46
CA ASP A 342 -32.55 2.47 -22.19
C ASP A 342 -33.24 1.67 -23.30
N THR A 343 -34.48 1.29 -23.05
CA THR A 343 -35.40 0.86 -24.11
C THR A 343 -35.74 2.08 -24.95
N LEU A 344 -35.11 2.17 -26.12
CA LEU A 344 -35.55 2.99 -27.23
C LEU A 344 -37.00 2.62 -27.59
N SER A 345 -37.96 3.46 -27.20
CA SER A 345 -39.29 3.47 -27.82
C SER A 345 -39.49 4.81 -28.54
N HIS A 346 -39.37 4.70 -29.86
CA HIS A 346 -39.85 5.68 -30.82
C HIS A 346 -41.32 6.05 -30.55
N SER A 347 -41.62 7.34 -30.49
CA SER A 347 -42.89 7.87 -30.98
C SER A 347 -42.78 9.39 -31.21
N ASN A 348 -42.69 9.77 -32.49
CA ASN A 348 -43.06 11.10 -32.96
C ASN A 348 -44.58 11.29 -32.80
N PRO A 349 -45.06 12.54 -32.64
CA PRO A 349 -45.60 13.21 -33.82
C PRO A 349 -45.18 14.69 -33.97
N SER A 350 -45.18 15.09 -35.24
CA SER A 350 -44.86 16.43 -35.78
C SER A 350 -45.99 17.47 -35.54
N PRO A 351 -45.76 18.76 -35.88
CA PRO A 351 -46.40 19.92 -35.27
C PRO A 351 -47.67 20.38 -36.00
N GLY A 352 -48.56 21.04 -35.24
CA GLY A 352 -49.72 21.77 -35.77
C GLY A 352 -49.90 23.08 -35.02
N ASP A 353 -49.53 24.18 -35.67
CA ASP A 353 -49.94 25.54 -35.36
C ASP A 353 -51.47 25.68 -35.48
N THR A 354 -52.11 26.44 -34.59
CA THR A 354 -52.94 27.63 -34.88
C THR A 354 -53.92 27.90 -33.72
N GLY A 355 -53.69 29.01 -33.00
CA GLY A 355 -54.70 30.00 -32.59
C GLY A 355 -55.74 29.66 -31.52
N SER A 356 -55.65 30.32 -30.35
CA SER A 356 -56.54 31.45 -29.94
C SER A 356 -56.55 31.67 -28.41
N GLN A 357 -56.19 32.90 -27.99
CA GLN A 357 -56.81 33.81 -27.00
C GLN A 357 -57.47 33.21 -25.71
N ALA A 358 -57.37 33.76 -24.49
CA ALA A 358 -57.11 35.11 -23.98
C ALA A 358 -56.92 35.10 -22.43
N GLY A 359 -56.28 36.17 -21.91
CA GLY A 359 -56.45 36.73 -20.54
C GLY A 359 -55.75 35.97 -19.41
N SER A 360 -54.96 36.56 -18.49
CA SER A 360 -55.02 37.90 -17.91
C SER A 360 -53.65 38.29 -17.33
N GLN A 361 -53.37 39.60 -17.36
CA GLN A 361 -52.16 40.28 -16.91
C GLN A 361 -52.09 40.51 -15.39
N GLY A 362 -50.85 40.67 -14.92
CA GLY A 362 -50.45 41.36 -13.67
C GLY A 362 -49.26 40.62 -13.03
N GLY A 363 -48.01 41.07 -12.99
CA GLY A 363 -47.42 42.40 -13.12
C GLY A 363 -46.78 42.81 -11.78
N LYS A 364 -45.48 42.54 -11.57
CA LYS A 364 -44.47 43.44 -10.96
C LYS A 364 -43.10 42.78 -10.72
N GLU A 365 -42.09 43.64 -10.83
CA GLU A 365 -40.65 43.45 -11.01
C GLU A 365 -39.83 43.22 -9.72
N GLY A 366 -38.58 42.77 -9.94
CA GLY A 366 -37.39 43.08 -9.12
C GLY A 366 -36.98 41.99 -8.13
N LYS A 367 -35.71 41.66 -7.87
CA LYS A 367 -34.41 42.25 -8.25
C LYS A 367 -33.33 41.25 -7.80
N GLU A 368 -32.23 41.15 -8.54
CA GLU A 368 -31.01 40.40 -8.16
C GLU A 368 -30.45 40.82 -6.80
N MET A 369 -29.82 39.89 -6.08
CA MET A 369 -28.84 40.20 -5.04
C MET A 369 -27.61 39.27 -5.15
N ASN A 370 -26.49 39.87 -5.55
CA ASN A 370 -25.13 39.42 -5.25
C ASN A 370 -24.74 39.95 -3.85
N PHE A 371 -24.07 39.14 -3.02
CA PHE A 371 -23.37 39.65 -1.84
C PHE A 371 -22.04 38.91 -1.60
N THR A 372 -20.96 39.70 -1.66
CA THR A 372 -19.54 39.41 -1.39
C THR A 372 -19.22 39.30 0.10
N GLY A 373 -18.12 38.62 0.42
CA GLY A 373 -17.74 38.19 1.77
C GLY A 373 -17.16 39.23 2.74
N VAL A 374 -16.70 38.71 3.89
CA VAL A 374 -16.07 39.45 4.99
C VAL A 374 -14.97 38.59 5.63
N CYS A 375 -13.93 39.28 6.08
CA CYS A 375 -12.55 38.88 6.35
C CYS A 375 -12.28 38.19 7.71
N GLU A 376 -11.06 37.66 7.79
CA GLU A 376 -10.29 37.22 8.97
C GLU A 376 -10.21 38.27 10.09
N LEU A 377 -10.06 37.79 11.34
CA LEU A 377 -9.28 38.43 12.41
C LEU A 377 -8.51 37.35 13.24
N PRO A 378 -7.37 37.72 13.88
CA PRO A 378 -6.20 36.86 14.21
C PRO A 378 -6.16 36.39 15.70
N PRO A 379 -5.08 35.73 16.20
CA PRO A 379 -5.11 34.85 17.37
C PRO A 379 -4.81 35.57 18.71
N GLU A 380 -5.31 35.01 19.81
CA GLU A 380 -4.86 35.33 21.16
C GLU A 380 -3.91 34.25 21.68
N MET A 381 -2.79 34.69 22.26
CA MET A 381 -1.71 33.91 22.83
C MET A 381 -1.48 34.37 24.28
N GLU A 382 -1.08 33.41 25.15
CA GLU A 382 -0.52 33.59 26.51
C GLU A 382 -1.48 34.12 27.61
N GLY A 383 -1.47 33.65 28.85
CA GLY A 383 -0.60 32.71 29.55
C GLY A 383 -0.96 32.65 31.04
N GLU A 384 -0.33 31.70 31.71
CA GLU A 384 -0.04 31.57 33.14
C GLU A 384 -1.13 31.26 34.20
N ALA A 385 -0.63 30.51 35.18
CA ALA A 385 -1.29 29.75 36.21
C ALA A 385 -1.59 30.57 37.47
N ARG A 386 -2.52 30.07 38.32
CA ARG A 386 -2.28 29.92 39.76
C ARG A 386 -3.31 29.02 40.43
N LEU A 387 -2.77 28.22 41.35
CA LEU A 387 -3.41 27.41 42.39
C LEU A 387 -4.61 28.09 43.06
N ILE A 388 -5.69 27.34 43.31
CA ILE A 388 -6.11 26.82 44.64
C ILE A 388 -6.74 25.44 44.43
#